data_AF-A0A1D7W6C9-F1
#
_entry.id   AF-A0A1D7W6C9-F1
#
_cell.length_a   1.000
_cell.length_b   1.000
_cell.length_c   1.000
_cell.angle_alpha   90.00
_cell.angle_beta   90.00
_cell.angle_gamma   90.00
#
_symmetry.space_group_name_H-M   'P 1'
#
loop_
_entity.id
_entity.type
_entity.pdbx_description
1 polymer ?
#
loop_
_entity_poly.entity_id
_entity_poly.type
_entity_poly.pdbx_seq_one_letter_code
_entity_poly.pdbx_strand_id
1 'polypeptide(L)'
;MEATEVIKSEVHKRIRDLDVDPRTDMQRSREVIRTVISEYDERSLVADLPPLDDKEATFRTIDNQLSGFGALQDYFDDPRVEEIWVNSRYGFGRGQW
;
A
#
# COMPACT_ATOMS: atom_id res chain seq x y z
N MET A 1 -15.74 -9.46 -5.11
CA MET A 1 -14.55 -8.70 -4.67
C MET A 1 -14.17 -7.78 -5.81
N GLU A 2 -13.94 -6.50 -5.54
CA GLU A 2 -13.56 -5.53 -6.57
C GLU A 2 -12.04 -5.52 -6.77
N ALA A 3 -11.59 -5.30 -8.01
CA ALA A 3 -10.16 -5.25 -8.35
C ALA A 3 -9.39 -4.26 -7.47
N THR A 4 -9.97 -3.09 -7.22
CA THR A 4 -9.39 -2.01 -6.42
C THR A 4 -9.06 -2.45 -4.98
N GLU A 5 -9.92 -3.26 -4.35
CA GLU A 5 -9.71 -3.73 -2.97
C GLU A 5 -8.55 -4.74 -2.89
N VAL A 6 -8.42 -5.60 -3.90
CA VAL A 6 -7.28 -6.53 -4.02
C VAL A 6 -5.98 -5.77 -4.21
N ILE A 7 -5.96 -4.82 -5.15
CA ILE A 7 -4.78 -3.98 -5.44
C ILE A 7 -4.36 -3.19 -4.20
N LYS A 8 -5.31 -2.59 -3.47
CA LYS A 8 -5.06 -1.84 -2.23
C LYS A 8 -4.38 -2.70 -1.16
N SER A 9 -4.89 -3.91 -0.92
CA SER A 9 -4.31 -4.85 0.05
C SER A 9 -2.86 -5.20 -0.30
N GLU A 10 -2.60 -5.49 -1.58
CA GLU A 10 -1.27 -5.82 -2.08
C GLU A 10 -0.31 -4.63 -1.98
N VAL A 11 -0.77 -3.42 -2.31
CA VAL A 11 0.01 -2.18 -2.14
C VAL A 11 0.41 -1.96 -0.68
N HIS A 12 -0.54 -2.08 0.26
CA HIS A 12 -0.25 -1.93 1.70
C HIS A 12 0.82 -2.92 2.17
N LYS A 13 0.71 -4.18 1.74
CA LYS A 13 1.69 -5.22 2.05
C LYS A 13 3.08 -4.86 1.50
N ARG A 14 3.17 -4.41 0.25
CA ARG A 14 4.43 -4.03 -0.40
C ARG A 14 5.09 -2.82 0.24
N ILE A 15 4.30 -1.81 0.61
CA ILE A 15 4.78 -0.60 1.31
C ILE A 15 5.38 -0.97 2.66
N ARG A 16 4.71 -1.85 3.42
CA ARG A 16 5.21 -2.36 4.70
C ARG A 16 6.50 -3.18 4.54
N ASP A 17 6.54 -4.08 3.56
CA ASP A 17 7.71 -4.92 3.28
C ASP A 17 8.94 -4.10 2.87
N LEU A 18 8.71 -3.01 2.13
CA LEU A 18 9.76 -2.12 1.63
C LEU A 18 10.11 -0.97 2.57
N ASP A 19 9.45 -0.86 3.73
CA ASP A 19 9.56 0.25 4.70
C ASP A 19 9.44 1.63 4.02
N VAL A 20 8.51 1.74 3.06
CA VAL A 20 8.29 2.99 2.31
C VAL A 20 7.26 3.83 3.05
N ASP A 21 7.58 5.08 3.37
CA ASP A 21 6.59 6.00 3.91
C ASP A 21 5.93 6.80 2.77
N PRO A 22 4.61 6.69 2.55
CA PRO A 22 3.95 7.37 1.44
C PRO A 22 3.85 8.90 1.60
N ARG A 23 4.12 9.44 2.79
CA ARG A 23 4.06 10.88 3.08
C ARG A 23 5.42 11.53 2.84
N THR A 24 6.52 10.85 3.16
CA THR A 24 7.89 11.35 2.94
C THR A 24 8.45 10.92 1.59
N ASP A 25 8.10 9.72 1.13
CA ASP A 25 8.65 9.08 -0.07
C ASP A 25 7.56 8.87 -1.14
N MET A 26 6.87 9.97 -1.48
CA MET A 26 5.77 9.97 -2.47
C MET A 26 6.16 9.38 -3.83
N GLN A 27 7.41 9.56 -4.27
CA GLN A 27 7.85 9.00 -5.54
C GLN A 27 7.91 7.47 -5.45
N ARG A 28 8.49 6.94 -4.37
CA ARG A 28 8.67 5.51 -4.17
C ARG A 28 7.34 4.80 -3.90
N SER A 29 6.42 5.44 -3.17
CA SER A 29 5.06 4.92 -2.98
C SER A 29 4.32 4.82 -4.31
N ARG A 30 4.42 5.83 -5.17
CA ARG A 30 3.81 5.80 -6.52
C ARG A 30 4.39 4.71 -7.42
N GLU A 31 5.69 4.46 -7.34
CA GLU A 31 6.32 3.35 -8.06
C GLU A 31 5.76 2.00 -7.60
N VAL A 32 5.56 1.83 -6.29
CA VAL A 32 4.94 0.62 -5.72
C VAL A 32 3.50 0.45 -6.23
N ILE A 33 2.68 1.50 -6.19
CA ILE A 33 1.28 1.45 -6.66
C ILE A 33 1.23 1.05 -8.13
N ARG A 34 2.06 1.67 -8.98
CA ARG A 34 2.12 1.37 -10.42
C ARG A 34 2.54 -0.08 -10.67
N THR A 35 3.52 -0.56 -9.91
CA THR A 35 3.99 -1.95 -10.02
C THR A 35 2.86 -2.93 -9.71
N VAL A 36 2.16 -2.75 -8.58
CA VAL A 36 1.07 -3.65 -8.18
C VAL A 36 -0.09 -3.61 -9.18
N ILE A 37 -0.44 -2.44 -9.71
CA ILE A 37 -1.48 -2.30 -10.74
C ILE A 37 -1.10 -3.07 -12.01
N SER A 38 0.15 -2.96 -12.48
CA SER A 38 0.62 -3.72 -13.65
C SER A 38 0.58 -5.22 -13.38
N GLU A 39 1.10 -5.66 -12.23
CA GLU A 39 1.11 -7.08 -11.87
C GLU A 39 -0.32 -7.64 -11.72
N TYR A 40 -1.28 -6.83 -11.27
CA TYR A 40 -2.68 -7.23 -11.17
C TYR A 40 -3.32 -7.33 -12.56
N ASP A 41 -3.09 -6.35 -13.43
CA ASP A 41 -3.57 -6.34 -14.80
C ASP A 41 -3.09 -7.58 -15.57
N GLU A 42 -1.80 -7.86 -15.51
CA GLU A 42 -1.19 -9.05 -16.13
C GLU A 42 -1.80 -10.35 -15.58
N ARG A 43 -2.01 -10.44 -14.26
CA ARG A 43 -2.68 -11.59 -13.63
C ARG A 43 -4.15 -11.70 -14.04
N SER A 44 -4.86 -10.59 -14.21
CA SER A 44 -6.27 -10.57 -14.61
C SER A 44 -6.52 -11.04 -16.03
N LEU A 45 -5.50 -10.98 -16.90
CA LEU A 45 -5.57 -11.50 -18.27
C LEU A 45 -5.49 -13.04 -18.33
N VAL A 46 -4.97 -13.67 -17.29
CA VAL A 46 -4.70 -15.12 -17.24
C VAL A 46 -5.59 -15.84 -16.22
N ALA A 47 -6.04 -15.15 -15.18
CA ALA A 47 -6.87 -15.68 -14.10
C ALA A 47 -8.32 -15.14 -14.17
N ASP A 48 -9.26 -15.83 -13.52
CA ASP A 48 -10.66 -15.40 -13.31
C ASP A 48 -10.74 -14.25 -12.28
N LEU A 49 -9.90 -13.23 -12.45
CA LEU A 49 -9.88 -12.04 -11.61
C LEU A 49 -10.76 -10.96 -12.23
N PRO A 50 -11.38 -10.09 -11.41
CA PRO A 50 -12.11 -8.94 -11.92
C PRO A 50 -11.21 -8.08 -12.81
N PRO A 51 -11.64 -7.71 -14.03
CA PRO A 51 -10.85 -6.87 -14.91
C PRO A 51 -10.67 -5.48 -14.31
N LEU A 52 -9.53 -4.87 -14.60
CA LEU A 52 -9.23 -3.51 -14.18
C LEU A 52 -9.66 -2.54 -15.28
N ASP A 53 -10.77 -1.83 -15.04
CA ASP A 53 -11.41 -0.96 -16.05
C ASP A 53 -10.55 0.28 -16.39
N ASP A 54 -10.07 0.98 -15.36
CA ASP A 54 -9.23 2.18 -15.53
C ASP A 54 -8.06 2.20 -14.54
N LYS A 55 -6.86 1.90 -15.07
CA LYS A 55 -5.61 1.86 -14.29
C LYS A 55 -5.27 3.20 -13.65
N GLU A 56 -5.54 4.30 -14.34
CA GLU A 56 -5.18 5.64 -13.87
C GLU A 56 -6.13 6.07 -12.75
N ALA A 57 -7.43 5.80 -12.88
CA ALA A 57 -8.41 6.06 -11.86
C ALA A 57 -8.12 5.25 -10.58
N THR A 58 -7.77 3.97 -10.71
CA THR A 58 -7.36 3.13 -9.58
C THR A 58 -6.08 3.65 -8.93
N PHE A 59 -5.07 4.01 -9.73
CA PHE A 59 -3.83 4.62 -9.22
C PHE A 59 -4.13 5.88 -8.42
N ARG A 60 -4.90 6.82 -8.97
CA ARG A 60 -5.24 8.09 -8.30
C ARG A 60 -6.03 7.86 -7.02
N THR A 61 -6.92 6.86 -7.02
CA THR A 61 -7.69 6.49 -5.84
C THR A 61 -6.76 6.03 -4.72
N ILE A 62 -5.84 5.11 -5.01
CA ILE A 62 -4.90 4.56 -4.02
C ILE A 62 -3.85 5.62 -3.59
N ASP A 63 -3.31 6.41 -4.52
CA ASP A 63 -2.35 7.50 -4.24
C ASP A 63 -2.95 8.53 -3.27
N ASN A 64 -4.21 8.94 -3.50
CA ASN A 64 -4.92 9.88 -2.63
C ASN A 64 -5.17 9.31 -1.22
N GLN A 65 -5.49 8.01 -1.14
CA GLN A 65 -5.71 7.31 0.12
C GLN A 65 -4.43 7.23 0.96
N LEU A 66 -3.29 6.95 0.33
CA LEU A 66 -1.98 6.83 1.00
C LEU A 66 -1.35 8.18 1.33
N SER A 67 -1.50 9.19 0.46
CA SER A 67 -0.88 10.51 0.63
C SER A 67 -1.61 11.39 1.66
N GLY A 68 -2.77 10.96 2.18
CA GLY A 68 -3.44 11.61 3.30
C GLY A 68 -4.52 12.63 2.93
N PHE A 69 -5.13 12.56 1.73
CA PHE A 69 -6.39 13.27 1.45
C PHE A 69 -7.59 12.46 1.99
N GLY A 70 -7.70 12.42 3.32
CA GLY A 70 -8.97 12.46 4.07
C GLY A 70 -9.88 11.24 4.18
N ALA A 71 -9.81 10.21 3.32
CA ALA A 71 -10.91 9.21 3.27
C ALA A 71 -10.61 7.81 3.83
N LEU A 72 -9.41 7.53 4.35
CA LEU A 72 -9.05 6.15 4.73
C LEU A 72 -8.37 5.98 6.10
N GLN A 73 -8.56 6.96 6.99
CA GLN A 73 -8.32 6.75 8.41
C GLN A 73 -9.33 5.76 9.04
N ASP A 74 -10.42 5.44 8.33
CA ASP A 74 -11.51 4.55 8.78
C ASP A 74 -11.23 3.05 8.59
N TYR A 75 -10.23 2.66 7.78
CA TYR A 75 -9.82 1.25 7.64
C TYR A 75 -8.58 0.90 8.46
N PHE A 76 -8.15 1.82 9.32
CA PHE A 76 -7.12 1.54 10.33
C PHE A 76 -7.69 0.81 11.57
N ASP A 77 -9.00 0.56 11.61
CA ASP A 77 -9.69 -0.13 12.72
C ASP A 77 -10.10 -1.57 12.34
N ASP A 78 -9.20 -2.37 11.73
CA ASP A 78 -9.44 -3.82 11.60
C ASP A 78 -8.79 -4.57 12.78
N PRO A 79 -9.56 -5.01 13.78
CA PRO A 79 -9.05 -5.72 14.96
C PRO A 79 -8.56 -7.15 14.68
N ARG A 80 -8.44 -7.58 13.41
CA ARG A 80 -7.87 -8.89 13.04
C ARG A 80 -6.49 -8.79 12.37
N VAL A 81 -6.00 -7.57 12.15
CA VAL A 81 -4.63 -7.31 11.75
C VAL A 81 -3.90 -6.79 12.98
N GLU A 82 -3.02 -7.60 13.57
CA GLU A 82 -2.15 -7.18 14.66
C GLU A 82 -1.44 -5.87 14.28
N GLU A 83 -1.85 -4.82 14.98
CA GLU A 83 -1.43 -3.45 14.80
C GLU A 83 -0.02 -3.30 15.39
N ILE A 84 1.00 -3.35 14.53
CA ILE A 84 2.32 -2.82 14.88
C ILE A 84 2.48 -1.48 14.17
N TRP A 85 1.86 -0.44 14.72
CA TRP A 85 2.33 0.94 14.55
C TRP A 85 3.19 1.34 15.74
N VAL A 86 4.31 0.63 15.92
CA VAL A 86 5.45 1.14 16.67
C VAL A 86 6.63 1.22 15.73
N ASN A 87 6.78 2.37 15.07
CA ASN A 87 8.12 2.93 14.99
C ASN A 87 8.46 3.47 16.40
N SER A 88 8.59 2.54 17.35
CA SER A 88 9.46 2.77 18.49
C SER A 88 10.84 2.78 17.86
N ARG A 89 11.39 3.97 17.68
CA ARG A 89 12.83 4.13 17.50
C ARG A 89 13.46 3.51 18.74
N TYR A 90 13.76 2.22 18.67
CA TYR A 90 14.47 1.54 19.74
C TYR A 90 15.87 2.15 19.73
N GLY A 91 16.15 2.96 20.74
CA GLY A 91 17.50 3.39 21.05
C GLY A 91 18.33 2.15 21.34
N PHE A 92 19.21 1.79 20.41
CA PHE A 92 20.34 0.94 20.76
C PHE A 92 21.52 1.86 21.08
N GLY A 93 21.76 2.01 22.38
CA GLY A 93 22.99 2.58 22.89
C GLY A 93 24.18 1.80 22.36
N ARG A 94 25.08 2.48 21.65
CA ARG A 94 26.43 1.97 21.41
C ARG A 94 27.31 2.38 22.59
N GLY A 95 27.38 1.49 23.58
CA GLY A 95 28.52 1.38 24.49
C GLY A 95 29.45 0.26 24.01
N GLN A 96 30.76 0.52 24.12
CA GLN A 96 31.96 -0.28 23.84
C GLN A 96 32.15 -0.78 22.39
N TRP A 97 33.24 -0.45 21.68
CA TRP A 97 34.66 -0.40 22.06
C TRP A 97 35.40 0.82 21.52
#